data_AF-A0A9E3SMR8-F1
#
_entry.id   AF-A0A9E3SMR8-F1
#
_cell.length_a   1.000
_cell.length_b   1.000
_cell.length_c   1.000
_cell.angle_alpha   90.00
_cell.angle_beta   90.00
_cell.angle_gamma   90.00
#
_symmetry.space_group_name_H-M   'P 1'
#
loop_
_entity.id
_entity.type
_entity.pdbx_description
1 polymer ?
#
loop_
_entity_poly.entity_id
_entity_poly.type
_entity_poly.pdbx_seq_one_letter_code
_entity_poly.pdbx_strand_id
1 'polypeptide(L)'
;MRVFSLQTVFLLLVFFAGATAFTLLAQDVNTLEENKKKIEQEIAYSNKILEETTQSKELTLDQLMVLRAKISKRANLLATIQKQLLNVESRISRSSREIDRLQNELSGLRKEYARMIKIAYKNRGSYNKLIFLFSADDFNQAFQRLKYLQQYAAFRRTQIERIETATR
;
A
#
# COMPACT_ATOMS: atom_id res chain seq x y z
N MET A 1 -101.08 -45.76 -38.31
CA MET A 1 -100.39 -45.45 -37.04
C MET A 1 -98.94 -45.96 -36.93
N ARG A 2 -98.41 -46.83 -37.83
CA ARG A 2 -97.03 -47.35 -37.72
C ARG A 2 -95.91 -46.42 -38.24
N VAL A 3 -96.23 -45.39 -39.02
CA VAL A 3 -95.24 -44.49 -39.66
C VAL A 3 -94.82 -43.35 -38.70
N PHE A 4 -95.73 -42.91 -37.82
CA PHE A 4 -95.47 -41.84 -36.85
C PHE A 4 -94.51 -42.29 -35.72
N SER A 5 -94.53 -43.58 -35.35
CA SER A 5 -93.62 -44.15 -34.36
C SER A 5 -92.20 -44.37 -34.88
N LEU A 6 -91.99 -44.43 -36.21
CA LEU A 6 -90.66 -44.60 -36.80
C LEU A 6 -89.93 -43.24 -36.93
N GLN A 7 -90.66 -42.17 -37.25
CA GLN A 7 -90.09 -40.81 -37.35
C GLN A 7 -89.62 -40.25 -36.00
N THR A 8 -90.35 -40.52 -34.91
CA THR A 8 -89.97 -40.06 -33.57
C THR A 8 -88.73 -40.79 -33.04
N VAL A 9 -88.59 -42.08 -33.35
CA VAL A 9 -87.38 -42.87 -33.02
C VAL A 9 -86.17 -42.37 -33.82
N PHE A 10 -86.34 -42.03 -35.09
CA PHE A 10 -85.26 -41.47 -35.92
C PHE A 10 -84.79 -40.10 -35.42
N LEU A 11 -85.72 -39.20 -35.03
CA LEU A 11 -85.38 -37.91 -34.43
C LEU A 11 -84.63 -38.02 -33.10
N LEU A 12 -85.01 -38.98 -32.24
CA LEU A 12 -84.31 -39.27 -30.99
C LEU A 12 -82.89 -39.81 -31.23
N LEU A 13 -82.70 -40.63 -32.27
CA LEU A 13 -81.39 -41.19 -32.64
C LEU A 13 -80.44 -40.11 -33.17
N VAL A 14 -80.96 -39.18 -33.98
CA VAL A 14 -80.19 -38.01 -34.47
C VAL A 14 -79.84 -37.06 -33.33
N PHE A 15 -80.75 -36.83 -32.38
CA PHE A 15 -80.47 -36.02 -31.20
C PHE A 15 -79.41 -36.65 -30.27
N PHE A 16 -79.46 -37.97 -30.07
CA PHE A 16 -78.47 -38.69 -29.28
C PHE A 16 -77.09 -38.73 -29.95
N ALA A 17 -77.05 -38.89 -31.28
CA ALA A 17 -75.80 -38.80 -32.04
C ALA A 17 -75.19 -37.38 -31.99
N GLY A 18 -76.02 -36.33 -32.07
CA GLY A 18 -75.58 -34.93 -31.94
C GLY A 18 -75.01 -34.59 -30.55
N ALA A 19 -75.58 -35.16 -29.48
CA ALA A 19 -75.09 -34.94 -28.12
C ALA A 19 -73.71 -35.57 -27.87
N THR A 20 -73.41 -36.72 -28.50
CA THR A 20 -72.09 -37.37 -28.38
C THR A 20 -70.96 -36.66 -29.12
N ALA A 21 -71.27 -35.88 -30.18
CA ALA A 21 -70.27 -35.09 -30.91
C ALA A 21 -69.84 -33.83 -30.14
N PHE A 22 -70.74 -33.24 -29.35
CA PHE A 22 -70.45 -32.03 -28.56
C PHE A 22 -69.52 -32.30 -27.35
N THR A 23 -69.62 -33.48 -26.73
CA THR A 23 -68.77 -33.83 -25.58
C THR A 23 -67.31 -34.09 -25.96
N LEU A 24 -67.05 -34.62 -27.16
CA LEU A 24 -65.69 -34.86 -27.67
C LEU A 24 -64.94 -33.55 -27.99
N LEU A 25 -65.61 -32.56 -28.57
CA LEU A 25 -65.02 -31.24 -28.85
C LEU A 25 -64.74 -30.44 -27.56
N ALA A 26 -65.60 -30.55 -26.54
CA ALA A 26 -65.39 -29.91 -25.24
C ALA A 26 -64.19 -30.50 -24.48
N GLN A 27 -63.94 -31.80 -24.63
CA GLN A 27 -62.78 -32.46 -24.03
C GLN A 27 -61.47 -31.98 -24.67
N ASP A 28 -61.42 -31.82 -25.99
CA ASP A 28 -60.24 -31.34 -26.73
C ASP A 28 -59.89 -29.90 -26.35
N VAL A 29 -60.88 -28.99 -26.29
CA VAL A 29 -60.68 -27.58 -25.88
C VAL A 29 -60.16 -27.46 -24.44
N ASN A 30 -60.70 -28.23 -23.50
CA ASN A 30 -60.24 -28.23 -22.11
C ASN A 30 -58.79 -28.73 -21.99
N THR A 31 -58.42 -29.79 -22.72
CA THR A 31 -57.03 -30.27 -22.73
C THR A 31 -56.07 -29.27 -23.38
N LEU A 32 -56.53 -28.55 -24.40
CA LEU A 32 -55.75 -27.50 -25.05
C LEU A 32 -55.52 -26.31 -24.12
N GLU A 33 -56.51 -25.96 -23.30
CA GLU A 33 -56.43 -24.88 -22.32
C GLU A 33 -55.53 -25.24 -21.13
N GLU A 34 -55.58 -26.47 -20.66
CA GLU A 34 -54.62 -26.99 -19.67
C GLU A 34 -53.19 -27.01 -20.20
N ASN A 35 -53.00 -27.45 -21.46
CA ASN A 35 -51.70 -27.44 -22.11
C ASN A 35 -51.18 -26.02 -22.29
N LYS A 36 -52.02 -25.07 -22.69
CA LYS A 36 -51.67 -23.65 -22.77
C LYS A 36 -51.23 -23.13 -21.41
N LYS A 37 -51.96 -23.44 -20.34
CA LYS A 37 -51.63 -23.02 -18.97
C LYS A 37 -50.30 -23.62 -18.49
N LYS A 38 -50.03 -24.89 -18.79
CA LYS A 38 -48.74 -25.54 -18.50
C LYS A 38 -47.59 -24.86 -19.24
N ILE A 39 -47.77 -24.59 -20.53
CA ILE A 39 -46.77 -23.88 -21.35
C ILE A 39 -46.51 -22.47 -20.79
N GLU A 40 -47.54 -21.72 -20.41
CA GLU A 40 -47.39 -20.40 -19.79
C GLU A 40 -46.62 -20.48 -18.44
N GLN A 41 -46.87 -21.52 -17.64
CA GLN A 41 -46.12 -21.75 -16.39
C GLN A 41 -44.66 -22.11 -16.64
N GLU A 42 -44.37 -22.95 -17.65
CA GLU A 42 -43.01 -23.30 -18.05
C GLU A 42 -42.24 -22.10 -18.59
N ILE A 43 -42.90 -21.22 -19.36
CA ILE A 43 -42.33 -19.96 -19.84
C ILE A 43 -42.01 -19.03 -18.67
N ALA A 44 -42.96 -18.85 -17.74
CA ALA A 44 -42.75 -18.01 -16.55
C ALA A 44 -41.59 -18.53 -15.67
N TYR A 45 -41.52 -19.85 -15.48
CA TYR A 45 -40.43 -20.49 -14.75
C TYR A 45 -39.08 -20.31 -15.46
N SER A 46 -39.04 -20.50 -16.79
CA SER A 46 -37.82 -20.30 -17.59
C SER A 46 -37.32 -18.86 -17.55
N ASN A 47 -38.24 -17.87 -17.63
CA ASN A 47 -37.89 -16.46 -17.51
C ASN A 47 -37.34 -16.13 -16.12
N LYS A 48 -37.91 -16.72 -15.05
CA LYS A 48 -37.40 -16.56 -13.70
C LYS A 48 -35.97 -17.10 -13.55
N ILE A 49 -35.70 -18.30 -14.06
CA ILE A 49 -34.35 -18.91 -14.07
C ILE A 49 -33.38 -18.03 -14.86
N LEU A 50 -33.81 -17.47 -16.00
CA LEU A 50 -32.99 -16.58 -16.81
C LEU A 50 -32.64 -15.30 -16.05
N GLU A 51 -33.61 -14.68 -15.38
CA GLU A 51 -33.42 -13.47 -14.57
C GLU A 51 -32.45 -13.73 -13.40
N GLU A 52 -32.65 -14.81 -12.66
CA GLU A 52 -31.75 -15.24 -11.57
C GLU A 52 -30.33 -15.50 -12.09
N THR A 53 -30.19 -16.11 -13.28
CA THR A 53 -28.89 -16.37 -13.91
C THR A 53 -28.21 -15.07 -14.35
N THR A 54 -28.97 -14.11 -14.89
CA THR A 54 -28.43 -12.79 -15.28
C THR A 54 -27.95 -12.00 -14.06
N GLN A 55 -28.72 -11.97 -12.97
CA GLN A 55 -28.32 -11.30 -11.73
C GLN A 55 -27.06 -11.96 -11.13
N SER A 56 -26.99 -13.30 -11.10
CA SER A 56 -25.81 -14.03 -10.62
C SER A 56 -24.56 -13.74 -11.46
N LYS A 57 -24.71 -13.61 -12.79
CA LYS A 57 -23.63 -13.22 -13.69
C LYS A 57 -23.16 -11.79 -13.46
N GLU A 58 -24.07 -10.84 -13.27
CA GLU A 58 -23.75 -9.45 -12.93
C GLU A 58 -23.00 -9.36 -11.60
N LEU A 59 -23.48 -10.03 -10.55
CA LEU A 59 -22.79 -10.13 -9.26
C LEU A 59 -21.37 -10.70 -9.41
N THR A 60 -21.20 -11.70 -10.28
CA THR A 60 -19.88 -12.29 -10.56
C THR A 60 -18.95 -11.30 -11.30
N LEU A 61 -19.49 -10.51 -12.23
CA LEU A 61 -18.73 -9.46 -12.92
C LEU A 61 -18.31 -8.33 -11.97
N ASP A 62 -19.21 -7.90 -11.06
CA ASP A 62 -18.91 -6.90 -10.04
C ASP A 62 -17.81 -7.38 -9.09
N GLN A 63 -17.91 -8.64 -8.63
CA GLN A 63 -16.86 -9.26 -7.82
C GLN A 63 -15.52 -9.29 -8.56
N LEU A 64 -15.53 -9.60 -9.86
CA LEU A 64 -14.32 -9.57 -10.69
C LEU A 64 -13.76 -8.15 -10.82
N MET A 65 -14.60 -7.13 -11.00
CA MET A 65 -14.19 -5.72 -11.06
C MET A 65 -13.56 -5.27 -9.73
N VAL A 66 -14.19 -5.60 -8.60
CA VAL A 66 -13.64 -5.32 -7.27
C VAL A 66 -12.30 -6.03 -7.07
N LEU A 67 -12.18 -7.29 -7.48
CA LEU A 67 -10.93 -8.04 -7.41
C LEU A 67 -9.82 -7.40 -8.25
N ARG A 68 -10.13 -7.00 -9.49
CA ARG A 68 -9.19 -6.26 -10.36
C ARG A 68 -8.77 -4.94 -9.74
N ALA A 69 -9.70 -4.18 -9.19
CA ALA A 69 -9.40 -2.94 -8.47
C ALA A 69 -8.48 -3.22 -7.26
N LYS A 70 -8.74 -4.27 -6.49
CA LYS A 70 -7.90 -4.70 -5.36
C LYS A 70 -6.48 -5.08 -5.81
N ILE A 71 -6.34 -5.82 -6.92
CA ILE A 71 -5.04 -6.17 -7.51
C ILE A 71 -4.29 -4.90 -7.93
N SER A 72 -4.95 -3.97 -8.63
CA SER A 72 -4.36 -2.69 -9.05
C SER A 72 -3.92 -1.85 -7.85
N LYS A 73 -4.73 -1.76 -6.79
CA LYS A 73 -4.34 -1.07 -5.55
C LYS A 73 -3.14 -1.72 -4.86
N ARG A 74 -3.06 -3.06 -4.84
CA ARG A 74 -1.90 -3.79 -4.33
C ARG A 74 -0.64 -3.56 -5.16
N ALA A 75 -0.75 -3.52 -6.49
CA ALA A 75 0.38 -3.19 -7.37
C ALA A 75 0.92 -1.78 -7.11
N ASN A 76 0.03 -0.80 -6.95
CA ASN A 76 0.40 0.58 -6.60
C ASN A 76 1.06 0.68 -5.21
N LEU A 77 0.56 -0.09 -4.24
CA LEU A 77 1.17 -0.18 -2.92
C LEU A 77 2.59 -0.76 -3.01
N LEU A 78 2.79 -1.85 -3.77
CA LEU A 78 4.12 -2.43 -3.99
C LEU A 78 5.08 -1.44 -4.64
N ALA A 79 4.64 -0.70 -5.66
CA ALA A 79 5.45 0.34 -6.29
C ALA A 79 5.83 1.47 -5.30
N THR A 80 4.93 1.79 -4.37
CA THR A 80 5.18 2.79 -3.31
C THR A 80 6.20 2.28 -2.31
N ILE A 81 6.06 1.03 -1.86
CA ILE A 81 7.01 0.35 -0.96
C ILE A 81 8.39 0.29 -1.61
N GLN A 82 8.48 -0.02 -2.90
CA GLN A 82 9.74 -0.06 -3.62
C GLN A 82 10.43 1.32 -3.67
N LYS A 83 9.67 2.40 -3.90
CA LYS A 83 10.22 3.77 -3.81
C LYS A 83 10.70 4.11 -2.41
N GLN A 84 9.96 3.70 -1.37
CA GLN A 84 10.36 3.90 0.01
C GLN A 84 11.64 3.12 0.35
N LEU A 85 11.78 1.89 -0.15
CA LEU A 85 12.99 1.08 0.01
C LEU A 85 14.21 1.79 -0.59
N LEU A 86 14.12 2.24 -1.84
CA LEU A 86 15.19 2.99 -2.50
C LEU A 86 15.56 4.28 -1.74
N ASN A 87 14.56 4.97 -1.16
CA ASN A 87 14.81 6.15 -0.32
C ASN A 87 15.58 5.78 0.96
N VAL A 88 15.17 4.72 1.65
CA VAL A 88 15.83 4.21 2.85
C VAL A 88 17.26 3.78 2.55
N GLU A 89 17.50 3.05 1.46
CA GLU A 89 18.84 2.66 1.01
C GLU A 89 19.74 3.87 0.74
N SER A 90 19.21 4.90 0.07
CA SER A 90 19.93 6.15 -0.16
C SER A 90 20.28 6.86 1.14
N ARG A 91 19.36 6.88 2.12
CA ARG A 91 19.59 7.44 3.45
C ARG A 91 20.66 6.66 4.22
N ILE A 92 20.59 5.33 4.22
CA ILE A 92 21.61 4.46 4.83
C ILE A 92 22.97 4.74 4.22
N SER A 93 23.07 4.79 2.89
CA SER A 93 24.32 5.07 2.18
C SER A 93 24.90 6.44 2.54
N ARG A 94 24.07 7.48 2.65
CA ARG A 94 24.50 8.81 3.11
C ARG A 94 24.96 8.80 4.56
N SER A 95 24.20 8.17 5.45
CA SER A 95 24.55 8.05 6.86
C SER A 95 25.85 7.28 7.08
N SER A 96 26.07 6.18 6.34
CA SER A 96 27.33 5.43 6.40
C SER A 96 28.52 6.30 6.00
N ARG A 97 28.40 7.06 4.89
CA ARG A 97 29.47 7.98 4.47
C ARG A 97 29.74 9.06 5.50
N GLU A 98 28.71 9.60 6.16
CA GLU A 98 28.88 10.60 7.20
C GLU A 98 29.54 10.00 8.45
N ILE A 99 29.17 8.77 8.84
CA ILE A 99 29.85 8.03 9.91
C ILE A 99 31.33 7.88 9.59
N ASP A 100 31.68 7.42 8.39
CA ASP A 100 33.08 7.25 7.96
C ASP A 100 33.83 8.59 7.98
N ARG A 101 33.19 9.68 7.52
CA ARG A 101 33.75 11.03 7.55
C ARG A 101 34.04 11.47 8.99
N LEU A 102 33.06 11.34 9.89
CA LEU A 102 33.16 11.75 11.29
C LEU A 102 34.20 10.91 12.05
N GLN A 103 34.28 9.60 11.78
CA GLN A 103 35.31 8.72 12.36
C GLN A 103 36.72 9.15 11.94
N ASN A 104 36.91 9.48 10.66
CA ASN A 104 38.19 9.98 10.15
C ASN A 104 38.56 11.33 10.76
N GLU A 105 37.59 12.25 10.86
CA GLU A 105 37.77 13.56 11.49
C GLU A 105 38.15 13.42 12.97
N LEU A 106 37.45 12.58 13.72
CA LEU A 106 37.73 12.29 15.13
C LEU A 106 39.12 11.67 15.32
N SER A 107 39.50 10.72 14.47
CA SER A 107 40.84 10.12 14.47
C SER A 107 41.94 11.18 14.24
N GLY A 108 41.71 12.08 13.27
CA GLY A 108 42.58 13.22 12.99
C GLY A 108 42.74 14.15 14.19
N LEU A 109 41.62 14.59 14.78
CA LEU A 109 41.60 15.45 15.98
C LEU A 109 42.33 14.80 17.15
N ARG A 110 42.09 13.51 17.42
CA ARG A 110 42.78 12.76 18.49
C ARG A 110 44.29 12.71 18.26
N LYS A 111 44.73 12.48 17.01
CA LYS A 111 46.16 12.45 16.66
C LYS A 111 46.81 13.82 16.84
N GLU A 112 46.13 14.89 16.42
CA GLU A 112 46.61 16.25 16.61
C GLU A 112 46.71 16.63 18.08
N TYR A 113 45.67 16.32 18.86
CA TYR A 113 45.64 16.54 20.29
C TYR A 113 46.74 15.76 21.03
N ALA A 114 46.97 14.50 20.68
CA ALA A 114 48.08 13.72 21.22
C ALA A 114 49.46 14.36 20.92
N ARG A 115 49.66 14.89 19.71
CA ARG A 115 50.88 15.65 19.38
C ARG A 115 51.01 16.91 20.23
N MET A 116 49.92 17.66 20.40
CA MET A 116 49.92 18.85 21.26
C MET A 116 50.27 18.51 22.71
N ILE A 117 49.71 17.43 23.28
CA ILE A 117 50.05 16.97 24.63
C ILE A 117 51.53 16.62 24.72
N LYS A 118 52.08 15.88 23.76
CA LYS A 118 53.50 15.50 23.77
C LYS A 118 54.43 16.73 23.76
N ILE A 119 54.13 17.73 22.92
CA ILE A 119 54.89 18.99 22.87
C ILE A 119 54.72 19.77 24.18
N ALA A 120 53.49 19.88 24.70
CA ALA A 120 53.21 20.55 25.96
C ALA A 120 53.93 19.89 27.14
N TYR A 121 54.01 18.56 27.17
CA TYR A 121 54.75 17.80 28.16
C TYR A 121 56.25 18.09 28.10
N LYS A 122 56.84 18.10 26.89
CA LYS A 122 58.25 18.48 26.69
C LYS A 122 58.52 19.91 27.17
N ASN A 123 57.53 20.80 27.02
CA ASN A 123 57.63 22.22 27.36
C ASN A 123 56.96 22.58 28.70
N ARG A 124 56.68 21.60 29.58
CA ARG A 124 55.79 21.78 30.76
C ARG A 124 56.35 22.64 31.88
N GLY A 125 57.66 22.85 31.93
CA GLY A 125 58.28 23.63 33.01
C GLY A 125 57.74 25.05 33.05
N SER A 126 57.27 25.52 34.20
CA SER A 126 56.87 26.93 34.40
C SER A 126 58.00 27.89 34.03
N TYR A 127 59.25 27.45 34.22
CA TYR A 127 60.46 28.15 33.80
C TYR A 127 60.53 28.35 32.28
N ASN A 128 60.10 27.39 31.44
CA ASN A 128 60.15 27.53 29.98
C ASN A 128 59.17 28.59 29.44
N LYS A 129 58.01 28.78 30.10
CA LYS A 129 57.06 29.85 29.73
C LYS A 129 57.59 31.22 30.14
N LEU A 130 58.19 31.31 31.32
CA LEU A 130 58.80 32.55 31.79
C LEU A 130 60.03 32.90 30.95
N ILE A 131 60.91 31.93 30.63
CA ILE A 131 62.01 32.12 29.66
C ILE A 131 61.46 32.60 28.32
N PHE A 132 60.42 31.98 27.77
CA PHE A 132 59.86 32.41 26.49
C PHE A 132 59.38 33.87 26.50
N LEU A 133 58.79 34.34 27.60
CA LEU A 133 58.37 35.73 27.76
C LEU A 133 59.53 36.69 28.04
N PHE A 134 60.51 36.28 28.85
CA PHE A 134 61.65 37.10 29.28
C PHE A 134 62.83 37.11 28.30
N SER A 135 62.92 36.14 27.38
CA SER A 135 63.86 36.16 26.25
C SER A 135 63.36 37.03 25.10
N ALA A 136 62.55 38.04 25.39
CA ALA A 136 62.06 38.99 24.40
C ALA A 136 63.03 40.17 24.29
N ASP A 137 63.26 40.64 23.06
CA ASP A 137 64.17 41.74 22.76
C ASP A 137 63.64 43.08 23.29
N ASP A 138 62.30 43.22 23.35
CA ASP A 138 61.61 44.40 23.87
C ASP A 138 60.22 44.07 24.46
N PHE A 139 59.61 45.07 25.11
CA PHE A 139 58.30 44.95 25.75
C PHE A 139 57.16 44.62 24.79
N ASN A 140 57.19 45.17 23.57
CA ASN A 140 56.16 44.90 22.56
C ASN A 140 56.22 43.43 22.10
N GLN A 141 57.43 42.90 21.90
CA GLN A 141 57.65 41.50 21.57
C GLN A 141 57.20 40.57 22.71
N ALA A 142 57.49 40.93 23.97
CA ALA A 142 57.01 40.19 25.14
C ALA A 142 55.47 40.19 25.23
N PHE A 143 54.82 41.32 24.96
CA PHE A 143 53.36 41.45 24.94
C PHE A 143 52.73 40.58 23.84
N GLN A 144 53.31 40.54 22.64
CA GLN A 144 52.84 39.67 21.56
C GLN A 144 53.01 38.17 21.92
N ARG A 145 54.12 37.79 22.54
CA ARG A 145 54.33 36.43 23.03
C ARG A 145 53.31 36.04 24.12
N LEU A 146 52.94 36.98 25.00
CA LEU A 146 51.87 36.78 26.00
C LEU A 146 50.50 36.58 25.34
N LYS A 147 50.14 37.42 24.36
CA LYS A 147 48.91 37.27 23.56
C LYS A 147 48.86 35.92 22.84
N TYR A 148 49.98 35.49 22.26
CA TYR A 148 50.09 34.17 21.63
C TYR A 148 49.82 33.03 22.62
N LEU A 149 50.40 33.08 23.82
CA LEU A 149 50.15 32.06 24.85
C LEU A 149 48.67 32.01 25.28
N GLN A 150 47.99 33.16 25.36
CA GLN A 150 46.56 33.23 25.64
C GLN A 150 45.74 32.59 24.52
N GLN A 151 46.02 32.92 23.25
CA GLN A 151 45.35 32.32 22.10
C GLN A 151 45.59 30.80 22.02
N TYR A 152 46.81 30.35 22.27
CA TYR A 152 47.14 28.93 22.29
C TYR A 152 46.41 28.18 23.42
N ALA A 153 46.24 28.81 24.59
CA ALA A 153 45.43 28.25 25.67
C ALA A 153 43.94 28.14 25.29
N ALA A 154 43.38 29.17 24.63
CA ALA A 154 42.00 29.15 24.14
C ALA A 154 41.81 28.06 23.06
N PHE A 155 42.70 27.98 22.08
CA PHE A 155 42.66 26.98 21.02
C PHE A 155 42.65 25.54 21.55
N ARG A 156 43.45 25.25 22.58
CA ARG A 156 43.44 23.93 23.23
C ARG A 156 42.12 23.59 23.90
N ARG A 157 41.43 24.57 24.50
CA ARG A 157 40.09 24.36 25.08
C ARG A 157 39.09 24.02 23.98
N THR A 158 39.08 24.79 22.89
CA THR A 158 38.21 24.51 21.74
C THR A 158 38.49 23.15 21.10
N GLN A 159 39.74 22.69 21.05
CA GLN A 159 40.05 21.33 20.57
C GLN A 159 39.46 20.24 21.47
N ILE A 160 39.50 20.41 22.79
CA ILE A 160 38.90 19.46 23.74
C ILE A 160 37.38 19.44 23.54
N GLU A 161 36.74 20.60 23.49
CA GLU A 161 35.30 20.72 23.24
C GLU A 161 34.91 20.02 21.93
N ARG A 162 35.68 20.22 20.84
CA ARG A 162 35.44 19.53 19.57
C ARG A 162 35.53 18.01 19.69
N ILE A 163 36.56 17.49 20.39
CA ILE A 163 36.72 16.05 20.61
C ILE A 163 35.58 15.48 21.44
N GLU A 164 35.14 16.20 22.49
CA GLU A 164 34.01 15.81 23.34
C GLU A 164 32.70 15.78 22.55
N THR A 165 32.43 16.81 21.75
CA THR A 165 31.23 16.86 20.88
C THR A 165 31.24 15.77 19.81
N ALA A 166 32.42 15.42 19.27
CA ALA A 166 32.55 14.40 18.25
C ALA A 166 32.55 12.96 18.81
N THR A 167 32.69 12.80 20.14
CA THR A 167 32.67 11.48 20.82
C THR A 167 31.30 11.16 21.43
N ARG A 168 30.45 12.17 21.64
CA ARG A 168 29.11 12.04 22.24
C ARG A 168 28.05 11.66 21.21
#